data_AF-E9HFX4-F1
#
_entry.id   AF-E9HFX4-F1
#
_cell.length_a   1.000
_cell.length_b   1.000
_cell.length_c   1.000
_cell.angle_alpha   90.00
_cell.angle_beta   90.00
_cell.angle_gamma   90.00
#
_symmetry.space_group_name_H-M   'P 1'
#
loop_
_entity.id
_entity.type
_entity.pdbx_description
1 polymer ?
#
loop_
_entity_poly.entity_id
_entity_poly.type
_entity_poly.pdbx_seq_one_letter_code
_entity_poly.pdbx_strand_id
1 'polypeptide(L)'
;MASRERKSHIELNVKEGKIKILKQQLKKSKMQCEDLKKANKNTIKKTDLSETAYQLYVNEKLNSGKKKEKRRYSKFIRDLAINLSYYSNTAYEKIRSVFTLPSVRSLRRYLAPVGCNSGILRNALSQIQKDIADGKHGKDKYLGFTDFPDDKQSSRETDHQLLATQILVFYVVGLDGKWRSPVAYYFTTHLTGLSQSKVLNDVIVACHEFDVNVKVVTFDGLAANLTMVNCLGANIKFPDKRPTYIPRRPRKRTPQQIVADHIKYAPMKTTFSHPKTNEDNT
;
A
#
# COMPACT_ATOMS: atom_id res chain seq x y z
N MET A 1 -14.06 -87.48 -18.27
CA MET A 1 -14.36 -86.65 -17.08
C MET A 1 -13.10 -85.96 -16.51
N ALA A 2 -11.94 -86.62 -16.45
CA ALA A 2 -10.69 -86.09 -15.88
C ALA A 2 -10.15 -84.75 -16.44
N SER A 3 -10.43 -84.40 -17.70
CA SER A 3 -9.93 -83.13 -18.31
C SER A 3 -10.71 -81.89 -17.83
N ARG A 4 -12.01 -82.04 -17.51
CA ARG A 4 -12.83 -80.95 -16.96
C ARG A 4 -12.44 -80.63 -15.50
N GLU A 5 -12.14 -81.65 -14.72
CA GLU A 5 -11.71 -81.51 -13.32
C GLU A 5 -10.32 -80.87 -13.19
N ARG A 6 -9.40 -81.19 -14.10
CA ARG A 6 -8.10 -80.48 -14.14
C ARG A 6 -8.26 -79.00 -14.49
N LYS A 7 -9.11 -78.65 -15.45
CA LYS A 7 -9.40 -77.25 -15.79
C LYS A 7 -10.04 -76.50 -14.62
N SER A 8 -11.01 -77.11 -13.92
CA SER A 8 -11.64 -76.47 -12.75
C SER A 8 -10.67 -76.28 -11.59
N HIS A 9 -9.75 -77.22 -11.38
CA HIS A 9 -8.72 -77.12 -10.34
C HIS A 9 -7.69 -76.01 -10.63
N ILE A 10 -7.30 -75.84 -11.90
CA ILE A 10 -6.42 -74.75 -12.33
C ILE A 10 -7.13 -73.39 -12.16
N GLU A 11 -8.41 -73.28 -12.54
CA GLU A 11 -9.18 -72.05 -12.33
C GLU A 11 -9.33 -71.68 -10.85
N LEU A 12 -9.53 -72.67 -9.97
CA LEU A 12 -9.58 -72.46 -8.52
C LEU A 12 -8.26 -71.90 -7.99
N ASN A 13 -7.12 -72.50 -8.38
CA ASN A 13 -5.80 -72.01 -7.97
C ASN A 13 -5.50 -70.58 -8.46
N VAL A 14 -5.92 -70.25 -9.69
CA VAL A 14 -5.80 -68.88 -10.22
C VAL A 14 -6.67 -67.90 -9.43
N LYS A 15 -7.90 -68.29 -9.06
CA LYS A 15 -8.78 -67.48 -8.22
C LYS A 15 -8.21 -67.28 -6.82
N GLU A 16 -7.64 -68.31 -6.21
CA GLU A 16 -6.98 -68.21 -4.90
C GLU A 16 -5.77 -67.28 -4.92
N GLY A 17 -4.96 -67.34 -5.97
CA GLY A 17 -3.84 -66.41 -6.18
C GLY A 17 -4.30 -64.95 -6.26
N LYS A 18 -5.38 -64.69 -7.03
CA LYS A 18 -6.00 -63.35 -7.12
C LYS A 18 -6.53 -62.87 -5.77
N ILE A 19 -7.16 -63.75 -4.98
CA ILE A 19 -7.67 -63.43 -3.64
C ILE A 19 -6.52 -63.05 -2.70
N LYS A 20 -5.39 -63.77 -2.75
CA LYS A 20 -4.20 -63.43 -1.93
C LYS A 20 -3.65 -62.04 -2.27
N ILE A 21 -3.54 -61.71 -3.55
CA ILE A 21 -3.06 -60.39 -4.02
C ILE A 21 -4.02 -59.28 -3.56
N LEU A 22 -5.33 -59.47 -3.75
CA LEU A 22 -6.34 -58.49 -3.33
C LEU A 22 -6.34 -58.26 -1.81
N LYS A 23 -6.19 -59.32 -1.01
CA LYS A 23 -6.06 -59.21 0.46
C LYS A 23 -4.82 -58.40 0.84
N GLN A 24 -3.70 -58.59 0.14
CA GLN A 24 -2.47 -57.85 0.40
C GLN A 24 -2.59 -56.37 0.01
N GLN A 25 -3.24 -56.06 -1.12
CA GLN A 25 -3.55 -54.69 -1.54
C GLN A 25 -4.47 -54.00 -0.53
N LEU A 26 -5.54 -54.67 -0.08
CA LEU A 26 -6.45 -54.15 0.93
C LEU A 26 -5.73 -53.83 2.25
N LYS A 27 -4.80 -54.69 2.68
CA LYS A 27 -3.99 -54.46 3.88
C LYS A 27 -3.12 -53.20 3.73
N LYS A 28 -2.49 -53.00 2.57
CA LYS A 28 -1.71 -51.79 2.27
C LYS A 28 -2.58 -50.53 2.26
N SER A 29 -3.74 -50.56 1.58
CA SER A 29 -4.67 -49.42 1.56
C SER A 29 -5.21 -49.08 2.95
N LYS A 30 -5.52 -50.07 3.79
CA LYS A 30 -5.94 -49.84 5.18
C LYS A 30 -4.85 -49.16 6.01
N MET A 31 -3.60 -49.59 5.85
CA MET A 31 -2.46 -48.99 6.53
C MET A 31 -2.26 -47.52 6.12
N GLN A 32 -2.36 -47.22 4.81
CA GLN A 32 -2.33 -45.85 4.30
C GLN A 32 -3.47 -44.99 4.85
N CYS A 33 -4.68 -45.53 4.95
CA CYS A 33 -5.81 -44.82 5.55
C CYS A 33 -5.62 -44.54 7.05
N GLU A 34 -5.03 -45.48 7.79
CA GLU A 34 -4.65 -45.30 9.21
C GLU A 34 -3.62 -44.19 9.37
N ASP A 35 -2.58 -44.19 8.55
CA ASP A 35 -1.52 -43.16 8.58
C ASP A 35 -2.09 -41.77 8.23
N LEU A 36 -2.98 -41.71 7.24
CA LEU A 36 -3.71 -40.48 6.89
C LEU A 36 -4.61 -39.99 8.03
N LYS A 37 -5.32 -40.89 8.72
CA LYS A 37 -6.14 -40.55 9.89
C LYS A 37 -5.29 -40.00 11.04
N LYS A 38 -4.13 -40.62 11.32
CA LYS A 38 -3.18 -40.14 12.34
C LYS A 38 -2.60 -38.77 11.98
N ALA A 39 -2.21 -38.58 10.71
CA ALA A 39 -1.74 -37.30 10.21
C ALA A 39 -2.82 -36.20 10.31
N ASN A 40 -4.08 -36.53 9.99
CA ASN A 40 -5.20 -35.60 10.08
C ASN A 40 -5.51 -35.21 11.54
N LYS A 41 -5.36 -36.15 12.48
CA LYS A 41 -5.56 -35.90 13.93
C LYS A 41 -4.55 -34.91 14.51
N ASN A 42 -3.34 -34.84 13.95
CA ASN A 42 -2.28 -33.91 14.35
C ASN A 42 -2.28 -32.60 13.52
N THR A 43 -3.26 -32.40 12.65
CA THR A 43 -3.33 -31.19 11.82
C THR A 43 -4.01 -30.08 12.62
N ILE A 44 -3.24 -29.05 12.96
CA ILE A 44 -3.77 -27.80 13.53
C ILE A 44 -4.91 -27.29 12.64
N LYS A 45 -6.10 -27.11 13.21
CA LYS A 45 -7.26 -26.60 12.49
C LYS A 45 -7.18 -25.08 12.45
N LYS A 46 -7.77 -24.49 11.41
CA LYS A 46 -7.85 -23.04 11.24
C LYS A 46 -8.52 -22.33 12.43
N THR A 47 -9.42 -23.02 13.13
CA THR A 47 -10.17 -22.50 14.29
C THR A 47 -9.31 -22.22 15.51
N ASP A 48 -8.12 -22.81 15.59
CA ASP A 48 -7.30 -22.80 16.81
C ASP A 48 -6.28 -21.64 16.77
N LEU A 49 -6.11 -21.00 15.61
CA LEU A 49 -5.13 -19.94 15.37
C LEU A 49 -5.81 -18.71 14.79
N SER A 50 -5.18 -17.55 14.98
CA SER A 50 -5.51 -16.36 14.19
C SER A 50 -5.23 -16.62 12.71
N GLU A 51 -5.94 -15.91 11.82
CA GLU A 51 -5.74 -16.05 10.37
C GLU A 51 -4.26 -15.84 9.98
N THR A 52 -3.60 -14.85 10.57
CA THR A 52 -2.19 -14.55 10.28
C THR A 52 -1.26 -15.68 10.71
N ALA A 53 -1.45 -16.21 11.92
CA ALA A 53 -0.68 -17.34 12.43
C ALA A 53 -0.94 -18.62 11.61
N TYR A 54 -2.18 -18.84 11.19
CA TYR A 54 -2.54 -19.96 10.33
C TYR A 54 -1.84 -19.87 8.96
N GLN A 55 -1.80 -18.70 8.34
CA GLN A 55 -1.09 -18.50 7.06
C GLN A 55 0.43 -18.75 7.20
N LEU A 56 1.03 -18.34 8.33
CA LEU A 56 2.43 -18.63 8.63
C LEU A 56 2.67 -20.14 8.82
N TYR A 57 1.78 -20.82 9.55
CA TYR A 57 1.84 -22.26 9.73
C TYR A 57 1.73 -23.03 8.41
N VAL A 58 0.76 -22.66 7.56
CA VAL A 58 0.60 -23.26 6.22
C VAL A 58 1.85 -23.03 5.37
N ASN A 59 2.42 -21.82 5.41
CA ASN A 59 3.67 -21.53 4.72
C ASN A 59 4.81 -22.44 5.19
N GLU A 60 4.96 -22.61 6.51
CA GLU A 60 5.98 -23.48 7.09
C GLU A 60 5.77 -24.94 6.68
N LYS A 61 4.55 -25.46 6.82
CA LYS A 61 4.20 -26.83 6.40
C LYS A 61 4.51 -27.09 4.93
N LEU A 62 4.31 -26.09 4.06
CA LEU A 62 4.53 -26.23 2.61
C LEU A 62 5.98 -26.07 2.18
N ASN A 63 6.78 -25.28 2.90
CA ASN A 63 8.13 -24.90 2.49
C ASN A 63 9.24 -25.53 3.35
N SER A 64 8.90 -26.05 4.53
CA SER A 64 9.83 -26.77 5.38
C SER A 64 10.38 -28.00 4.65
N GLY A 65 11.68 -28.26 4.84
CA GLY A 65 12.41 -29.33 4.14
C GLY A 65 12.67 -29.09 2.64
N LYS A 66 12.08 -28.07 2.00
CA LYS A 66 12.35 -27.78 0.58
C LYS A 66 13.61 -26.95 0.38
N LYS A 67 14.34 -27.25 -0.71
CA LYS A 67 15.43 -26.42 -1.24
C LYS A 67 14.95 -24.99 -1.50
N LYS A 68 15.83 -24.00 -1.29
CA LYS A 68 15.48 -22.56 -1.33
C LYS A 68 14.83 -22.15 -2.65
N GLU A 69 15.26 -22.72 -3.77
CA GLU A 69 14.79 -22.42 -5.15
C GLU A 69 13.37 -22.96 -5.41
N LYS A 70 12.98 -24.03 -4.69
CA LYS A 70 11.70 -24.70 -4.84
C LYS A 70 10.63 -24.17 -3.88
N ARG A 71 10.98 -23.24 -2.99
CA ARG A 71 10.02 -22.61 -2.08
C ARG A 71 9.07 -21.70 -2.86
N ARG A 72 7.79 -21.70 -2.47
CA ARG A 72 6.75 -20.89 -3.09
C ARG A 72 5.99 -20.17 -1.99
N TYR A 73 5.83 -18.87 -2.18
CA TYR A 73 5.23 -17.97 -1.20
C TYR A 73 3.91 -17.45 -1.73
N SER A 74 2.87 -17.51 -0.90
CA SER A 74 1.57 -16.90 -1.17
C SER A 74 1.68 -15.38 -1.20
N LYS A 75 0.68 -14.68 -1.76
CA LYS A 75 0.65 -13.21 -1.79
C LYS A 75 0.74 -12.63 -0.38
N PHE A 76 -0.04 -13.18 0.56
CA PHE A 76 -0.02 -12.78 1.97
C PHE A 76 1.39 -12.82 2.58
N ILE A 77 2.14 -13.92 2.39
CA ILE A 77 3.50 -14.05 2.92
C ILE A 77 4.46 -13.06 2.27
N ARG A 78 4.31 -12.79 0.97
CA ARG A 78 5.12 -11.78 0.28
C ARG A 78 4.86 -10.39 0.85
N ASP A 79 3.59 -10.01 0.98
CA ASP A 79 3.19 -8.69 1.49
C ASP A 79 3.63 -8.51 2.95
N LEU A 80 3.45 -9.53 3.79
CA LEU A 80 3.94 -9.55 5.17
C LEU A 80 5.46 -9.38 5.23
N ALA A 81 6.20 -10.13 4.42
CA ALA A 81 7.66 -10.07 4.39
C ALA A 81 8.18 -8.71 3.88
N ILE A 82 7.55 -8.14 2.85
CA ILE A 82 7.85 -6.79 2.36
C ILE A 82 7.63 -5.77 3.49
N ASN A 83 6.48 -5.81 4.17
CA ASN A 83 6.16 -4.88 5.26
C ASN A 83 7.15 -4.98 6.43
N LEU A 84 7.47 -6.20 6.87
CA LEU A 84 8.47 -6.39 7.94
C LEU A 84 9.86 -5.88 7.52
N SER A 85 10.29 -6.17 6.30
CA SER A 85 11.58 -5.70 5.79
C SER A 85 11.64 -4.18 5.66
N TYR A 86 10.51 -3.54 5.32
CA TYR A 86 10.37 -2.09 5.25
C TYR A 86 10.56 -1.44 6.62
N TYR A 87 9.94 -1.98 7.68
CA TYR A 87 10.13 -1.46 9.04
C TYR A 87 11.53 -1.72 9.59
N SER A 88 12.08 -2.92 9.37
CA SER A 88 13.44 -3.25 9.79
C SER A 88 13.98 -4.48 9.07
N ASN A 89 14.96 -4.27 8.18
CA ASN A 89 15.68 -5.35 7.51
C ASN A 89 16.43 -6.25 8.51
N THR A 90 16.99 -5.69 9.59
CA THR A 90 17.72 -6.47 10.60
C THR A 90 16.80 -7.36 11.41
N ALA A 91 15.63 -6.84 11.83
CA ALA A 91 14.62 -7.66 12.50
C ALA A 91 14.06 -8.73 11.56
N TYR A 92 13.82 -8.38 10.29
CA TYR A 92 13.35 -9.33 9.28
C TYR A 92 14.30 -10.51 9.09
N GLU A 93 15.60 -10.29 8.98
CA GLU A 93 16.57 -11.40 8.84
C GLU A 93 16.62 -12.29 10.09
N LYS A 94 16.43 -11.73 11.31
CA LYS A 94 16.28 -12.52 12.53
C LYS A 94 15.03 -13.39 12.52
N ILE A 95 13.88 -12.86 12.08
CA ILE A 95 12.64 -13.63 11.99
C ILE A 95 12.77 -14.72 10.91
N ARG A 96 13.47 -14.41 9.82
CA ARG A 96 13.73 -15.33 8.72
C ARG A 96 14.66 -16.49 9.08
N SER A 97 15.47 -16.38 10.14
CA SER A 97 16.21 -17.56 10.63
C SER A 97 15.31 -18.55 11.36
N VAL A 98 14.16 -18.09 11.87
CA VAL A 98 13.17 -18.93 12.58
C VAL A 98 12.12 -19.48 11.62
N PHE A 99 11.59 -18.65 10.71
CA PHE A 99 10.53 -19.03 9.77
C PHE A 99 11.04 -19.15 8.34
N THR A 100 10.44 -20.05 7.55
CA THR A 100 10.74 -20.17 6.11
C THR A 100 10.16 -18.99 5.31
N LEU A 101 10.85 -17.83 5.34
CA LEU A 101 10.43 -16.59 4.66
C LEU A 101 11.30 -16.26 3.42
N PRO A 102 10.79 -15.43 2.48
CA PRO A 102 11.52 -15.01 1.29
C PRO A 102 12.86 -14.32 1.62
N SER A 103 13.85 -14.43 0.76
CA SER A 103 15.09 -13.63 0.90
C SER A 103 14.86 -12.17 0.52
N VAL A 104 15.66 -11.23 1.06
CA VAL A 104 15.64 -9.82 0.64
C VAL A 104 15.80 -9.67 -0.88
N ARG A 105 16.63 -10.51 -1.53
CA ARG A 105 16.73 -10.56 -3.00
C ARG A 105 15.40 -10.90 -3.68
N SER A 106 14.64 -11.83 -3.09
CA SER A 106 13.31 -12.18 -3.60
C SER A 106 12.31 -11.03 -3.38
N LEU A 107 12.38 -10.34 -2.25
CA LEU A 107 11.55 -9.15 -1.99
C LEU A 107 11.80 -8.06 -3.04
N ARG A 108 13.08 -7.77 -3.34
CA ARG A 108 13.45 -6.84 -4.43
C ARG A 108 12.86 -7.27 -5.78
N ARG A 109 12.92 -8.57 -6.11
CA ARG A 109 12.30 -9.10 -7.33
C ARG A 109 10.76 -8.99 -7.32
N TYR A 110 10.13 -9.11 -6.16
CA TYR A 110 8.68 -8.91 -6.03
C TYR A 110 8.27 -7.45 -6.18
N LEU A 111 9.14 -6.52 -5.77
CA LEU A 111 8.94 -5.08 -5.93
C LEU A 111 9.36 -4.55 -7.31
N ALA A 112 10.25 -5.24 -8.03
CA ALA A 112 10.74 -4.81 -9.33
C ALA A 112 9.63 -4.45 -10.35
N PRO A 113 8.51 -5.22 -10.46
CA PRO A 113 7.40 -4.87 -11.36
C PRO A 113 6.67 -3.58 -10.98
N VAL A 114 6.78 -3.10 -9.74
CA VAL A 114 6.14 -1.85 -9.30
C VAL A 114 6.74 -0.64 -10.04
N GLY A 115 7.97 -0.73 -10.55
CA GLY A 115 8.55 0.25 -11.47
C GLY A 115 8.49 1.68 -10.95
N CYS A 116 9.43 2.07 -10.09
CA CYS A 116 9.52 3.42 -9.55
C CYS A 116 10.61 4.23 -10.26
N ASN A 117 10.55 4.34 -11.59
CA ASN A 117 11.53 5.14 -12.34
C ASN A 117 11.33 6.64 -12.06
N SER A 118 12.38 7.43 -12.28
CA SER A 118 12.29 8.89 -12.16
C SER A 118 11.24 9.44 -13.14
N GLY A 119 10.49 10.43 -12.69
CA GLY A 119 9.33 10.97 -13.38
C GLY A 119 8.08 10.92 -12.52
N ILE A 120 6.93 10.89 -13.19
CA ILE A 120 5.61 10.87 -12.54
C ILE A 120 5.26 9.45 -12.11
N LEU A 121 5.00 9.29 -10.81
CA LEU A 121 4.60 8.03 -10.19
C LEU A 121 3.10 7.77 -10.41
N ARG A 122 2.74 7.33 -11.61
CA ARG A 122 1.35 6.99 -11.96
C ARG A 122 0.73 5.94 -11.03
N ASN A 123 1.54 5.01 -10.52
CA ASN A 123 1.08 4.01 -9.55
C ASN A 123 0.66 4.65 -8.22
N ALA A 124 1.37 5.67 -7.76
CA ALA A 124 1.00 6.42 -6.56
C ALA A 124 -0.27 7.24 -6.79
N LEU A 125 -0.39 7.93 -7.94
CA LEU A 125 -1.58 8.68 -8.31
C LEU A 125 -2.82 7.79 -8.42
N SER A 126 -2.70 6.61 -9.04
CA SER A 126 -3.79 5.63 -9.11
C SER A 126 -4.23 5.13 -7.73
N GLN A 127 -3.29 4.95 -6.79
CA GLN A 127 -3.63 4.57 -5.42
C GLN A 127 -4.36 5.70 -4.70
N ILE A 128 -3.89 6.95 -4.84
CA ILE A 128 -4.57 8.12 -4.30
C ILE A 128 -5.99 8.24 -4.86
N GLN A 129 -6.18 8.04 -6.18
CA GLN A 129 -7.49 8.07 -6.81
C GLN A 129 -8.47 7.07 -6.16
N LYS A 130 -8.01 5.84 -5.92
CA LYS A 130 -8.80 4.82 -5.20
C LYS A 130 -9.11 5.25 -3.77
N ASP A 131 -8.14 5.80 -3.05
CA ASP A 131 -8.36 6.24 -1.67
C ASP A 131 -9.31 7.46 -1.57
N ILE A 132 -9.41 8.30 -2.61
CA ILE A 132 -10.48 9.31 -2.72
C ILE A 132 -11.83 8.63 -2.94
N ALA A 133 -11.91 7.67 -3.87
CA ALA A 133 -13.15 6.96 -4.18
C ALA A 133 -13.69 6.20 -2.97
N ASP A 134 -12.80 5.61 -2.17
CA ASP A 134 -13.10 4.95 -0.89
C ASP A 134 -13.47 5.94 0.23
N GLY A 135 -13.35 7.25 0.02
CA GLY A 135 -13.63 8.28 1.02
C GLY A 135 -12.57 8.42 2.13
N LYS A 136 -11.39 7.79 1.97
CA LYS A 136 -10.27 7.92 2.93
C LYS A 136 -9.60 9.28 2.85
N HIS A 137 -9.68 9.94 1.70
CA HIS A 137 -9.06 11.25 1.45
C HIS A 137 -10.10 12.29 1.02
N GLY A 138 -9.95 13.52 1.53
CA GLY A 138 -10.76 14.66 1.12
C GLY A 138 -10.56 15.04 -0.36
N LYS A 139 -11.55 15.74 -0.94
CA LYS A 139 -11.55 16.13 -2.36
C LYS A 139 -10.50 17.21 -2.69
N ASP A 140 -10.20 18.10 -1.74
CA ASP A 140 -9.30 19.23 -1.95
C ASP A 140 -7.89 18.96 -1.41
N LYS A 141 -6.87 19.35 -2.19
CA LYS A 141 -5.46 18.99 -1.94
C LYS A 141 -4.51 20.11 -2.31
N TYR A 142 -3.30 20.06 -1.75
CA TYR A 142 -2.19 20.91 -2.16
C TYR A 142 -0.99 20.09 -2.63
N LEU A 143 -0.14 20.71 -3.46
CA LEU A 143 1.09 20.14 -3.97
C LEU A 143 2.26 20.90 -3.34
N GLY A 144 3.17 20.19 -2.70
CA GLY A 144 4.45 20.73 -2.23
C GLY A 144 5.59 20.05 -2.96
N PHE A 145 6.72 20.73 -3.10
CA PHE A 145 7.95 20.09 -3.55
C PHE A 145 9.14 20.49 -2.69
N THR A 146 10.15 19.64 -2.67
CA THR A 146 11.36 19.83 -1.85
C THR A 146 12.56 19.26 -2.58
N ASP A 147 13.69 19.97 -2.51
CA ASP A 147 14.97 19.51 -3.02
C ASP A 147 15.76 18.79 -1.93
N PHE A 148 16.29 17.63 -2.25
CA PHE A 148 17.20 16.88 -1.38
C PHE A 148 18.61 16.89 -1.97
N PRO A 149 19.62 17.43 -1.27
CA PRO A 149 21.01 17.39 -1.72
C PRO A 149 21.58 15.97 -1.61
N ASP A 150 22.52 15.63 -2.50
CA ASP A 150 23.31 14.40 -2.35
C ASP A 150 24.48 14.63 -1.36
N ASP A 151 24.36 14.07 -0.16
CA ASP A 151 25.37 14.21 0.91
C ASP A 151 26.65 13.38 0.65
N LYS A 152 26.71 12.56 -0.41
CA LYS A 152 27.86 11.67 -0.67
C LYS A 152 28.28 11.68 -2.12
N GLN A 153 29.48 12.19 -2.41
CA GLN A 153 30.15 11.98 -3.69
C GLN A 153 30.28 10.47 -3.94
N SER A 154 29.63 9.98 -4.99
CA SER A 154 29.74 8.58 -5.38
C SER A 154 31.16 8.29 -5.85
N SER A 155 31.86 7.39 -5.15
CA SER A 155 33.22 6.94 -5.48
C SER A 155 33.25 5.97 -6.68
N ARG A 156 32.26 6.05 -7.58
CA ARG A 156 32.11 5.15 -8.72
C ARG A 156 32.26 5.95 -9.99
N GLU A 157 33.50 6.02 -10.47
CA GLU A 157 33.81 6.35 -11.86
C GLU A 157 33.06 5.35 -12.75
N THR A 158 31.94 5.80 -13.32
CA THR A 158 31.27 5.07 -14.38
C THR A 158 31.00 6.08 -15.49
N ASP A 159 31.51 5.75 -16.67
CA ASP A 159 31.58 6.65 -17.81
C ASP A 159 30.21 7.23 -18.22
N HIS A 160 30.19 8.54 -18.45
CA HIS A 160 29.23 9.31 -19.27
C HIS A 160 27.79 9.57 -18.77
N GLN A 161 27.46 9.44 -17.49
CA GLN A 161 26.19 9.98 -16.98
C GLN A 161 26.44 11.23 -16.13
N LEU A 162 25.91 12.38 -16.55
CA LEU A 162 25.91 13.59 -15.73
C LEU A 162 25.30 13.23 -14.36
N LEU A 163 26.14 13.15 -13.33
CA LEU A 163 25.70 12.83 -11.98
C LEU A 163 24.80 13.96 -11.50
N ALA A 164 23.57 13.61 -11.11
CA ALA A 164 22.69 14.55 -10.46
C ALA A 164 23.27 14.95 -9.10
N THR A 165 23.14 16.23 -8.74
CA THR A 165 23.57 16.77 -7.44
C THR A 165 22.38 16.89 -6.47
N GLN A 166 21.16 16.88 -7.00
CA GLN A 166 19.92 17.11 -6.27
C GLN A 166 18.81 16.17 -6.76
N ILE A 167 17.82 15.97 -5.89
CA ILE A 167 16.56 15.29 -6.24
C ILE A 167 15.40 16.23 -5.94
N LEU A 168 14.64 16.55 -6.98
CA LEU A 168 13.40 17.31 -6.87
C LEU A 168 12.23 16.33 -6.66
N VAL A 169 11.56 16.40 -5.51
CA VAL A 169 10.42 15.52 -5.17
C VAL A 169 9.14 16.32 -5.03
N PHE A 170 8.08 15.88 -5.71
CA PHE A 170 6.73 16.45 -5.60
C PHE A 170 5.84 15.56 -4.72
N TYR A 171 5.19 16.19 -3.75
CA TYR A 171 4.25 15.58 -2.82
C TYR A 171 2.85 16.15 -3.00
N VAL A 172 1.85 15.28 -3.09
CA VAL A 172 0.46 15.66 -2.89
C VAL A 172 0.11 15.48 -1.42
N VAL A 173 -0.54 16.48 -0.84
CA VAL A 173 -0.92 16.51 0.56
C VAL A 173 -2.40 16.87 0.67
N GLY A 174 -3.12 16.19 1.57
CA GLY A 174 -4.51 16.53 1.88
C GLY A 174 -4.61 17.91 2.51
N LEU A 175 -5.63 18.71 2.17
CA LEU A 175 -5.85 19.99 2.85
C LEU A 175 -6.12 19.85 4.36
N ASP A 176 -6.54 18.67 4.79
CA ASP A 176 -6.70 18.32 6.21
C ASP A 176 -5.35 18.06 6.91
N GLY A 177 -4.25 18.00 6.16
CA GLY A 177 -2.90 17.73 6.67
C GLY A 177 -2.68 16.30 7.17
N LYS A 178 -3.65 15.40 7.00
CA LYS A 178 -3.60 14.05 7.60
C LYS A 178 -2.76 13.06 6.81
N TRP A 179 -2.53 13.32 5.53
CA TRP A 179 -1.80 12.43 4.64
C TRP A 179 -0.98 13.19 3.62
N ARG A 180 0.17 12.62 3.26
CA ARG A 180 1.05 13.09 2.19
C ARG A 180 1.55 11.89 1.40
N SER A 181 1.68 12.03 0.09
CA SER A 181 2.25 10.99 -0.77
C SER A 181 3.13 11.62 -1.86
N PRO A 182 4.34 11.08 -2.09
CA PRO A 182 5.13 11.47 -3.26
C PRO A 182 4.39 11.05 -4.54
N VAL A 183 4.39 11.92 -5.54
CA VAL A 183 3.71 11.71 -6.83
C VAL A 183 4.63 11.86 -8.03
N ALA A 184 5.78 12.52 -7.87
CA ALA A 184 6.81 12.58 -8.90
C ALA A 184 8.17 12.85 -8.27
N TYR A 185 9.24 12.39 -8.91
CA TYR A 185 10.60 12.74 -8.50
C TYR A 185 11.57 12.76 -9.69
N TYR A 186 12.50 13.71 -9.67
CA TYR A 186 13.44 13.96 -10.76
C TYR A 186 14.85 14.12 -10.23
N PHE A 187 15.81 13.41 -10.83
CA PHE A 187 17.23 13.61 -10.58
C PHE A 187 17.72 14.83 -11.37
N THR A 188 18.32 15.81 -10.71
CA THR A 188 18.65 17.12 -11.28
C THR A 188 20.05 17.57 -10.83
N THR A 189 20.71 18.41 -11.64
CA THR A 189 21.94 19.11 -11.22
C THR A 189 21.63 20.54 -10.82
N HIS A 190 21.01 21.29 -11.74
CA HIS A 190 20.41 22.59 -11.49
C HIS A 190 19.21 22.76 -12.43
N LEU A 191 18.04 23.11 -11.89
CA LEU A 191 16.88 23.48 -12.68
C LEU A 191 16.73 24.99 -12.73
N THR A 192 16.60 25.55 -13.93
CA THR A 192 16.16 26.94 -14.09
C THR A 192 14.67 27.04 -13.75
N GLY A 193 14.22 28.22 -13.32
CA GLY A 193 12.79 28.44 -13.01
C GLY A 193 11.87 28.12 -14.19
N LEU A 194 12.31 28.35 -15.42
CA LEU A 194 11.58 28.00 -16.63
C LEU A 194 11.45 26.48 -16.83
N SER A 195 12.51 25.72 -16.58
CA SER A 195 12.45 24.25 -16.68
C SER A 195 11.56 23.68 -15.57
N GLN A 196 11.68 24.23 -14.36
CA GLN A 196 10.86 23.83 -13.23
C GLN A 196 9.38 24.15 -13.42
N SER A 197 9.03 25.26 -14.09
CA SER A 197 7.62 25.59 -14.39
C SER A 197 6.98 24.58 -15.32
N LYS A 198 7.73 24.07 -16.31
CA LYS A 198 7.27 23.01 -17.21
C LYS A 198 7.03 21.72 -16.44
N VAL A 199 7.99 21.28 -15.63
CA VAL A 199 7.86 20.07 -14.80
C VAL A 199 6.68 20.17 -13.84
N LEU A 200 6.51 21.31 -13.17
CA LEU A 200 5.37 21.54 -12.27
C LEU A 200 4.03 21.46 -13.04
N ASN A 201 3.95 22.07 -14.22
CA ASN A 201 2.76 22.00 -15.06
C ASN A 201 2.42 20.54 -15.44
N ASP A 202 3.42 19.75 -15.86
CA ASP A 202 3.23 18.34 -16.21
C ASP A 202 2.74 17.52 -15.01
N VAL A 203 3.28 17.77 -13.81
CA VAL A 203 2.83 17.12 -12.56
C VAL A 203 1.39 17.51 -12.22
N ILE A 204 1.00 18.77 -12.38
CA ILE A 204 -0.38 19.24 -12.14
C ILE A 204 -1.35 18.59 -13.14
N VAL A 205 -0.98 18.53 -14.42
CA VAL A 205 -1.77 17.86 -15.45
C VAL A 205 -1.95 16.38 -15.11
N ALA A 206 -0.88 15.68 -14.75
CA ALA A 206 -0.98 14.28 -14.34
C ALA A 206 -1.80 14.09 -13.07
N CYS A 207 -1.73 15.00 -12.09
CA CYS A 207 -2.63 14.95 -10.94
C CYS A 207 -4.10 15.05 -11.37
N HIS A 208 -4.41 15.97 -12.28
CA HIS A 208 -5.76 16.16 -12.80
C HIS A 208 -6.27 14.92 -13.56
N GLU A 209 -5.41 14.22 -14.32
CA GLU A 209 -5.76 12.94 -14.98
C GLU A 209 -6.28 11.86 -14.03
N PHE A 210 -5.85 11.88 -12.75
CA PHE A 210 -6.22 10.90 -11.73
C PHE A 210 -7.23 11.47 -10.70
N ASP A 211 -8.01 12.49 -11.08
CA ASP A 211 -8.99 13.17 -10.21
C ASP A 211 -8.37 13.76 -8.92
N VAL A 212 -7.08 14.07 -8.96
CA VAL A 212 -6.36 14.74 -7.88
C VAL A 212 -6.39 16.24 -8.15
N ASN A 213 -7.42 16.92 -7.63
CA ASN A 213 -7.61 18.36 -7.82
C ASN A 213 -6.66 19.18 -6.91
N VAL A 214 -5.54 19.63 -7.48
CA VAL A 214 -4.57 20.50 -6.81
C VAL A 214 -5.10 21.93 -6.74
N LYS A 215 -5.35 22.43 -5.53
CA LYS A 215 -5.85 23.79 -5.28
C LYS A 215 -4.77 24.81 -4.99
N VAL A 216 -3.67 24.36 -4.37
CA VAL A 216 -2.60 25.21 -3.87
C VAL A 216 -1.27 24.54 -4.19
N VAL A 217 -0.29 25.33 -4.63
CA VAL A 217 1.10 24.92 -4.76
C VAL A 217 1.92 25.65 -3.69
N THR A 218 2.74 24.91 -2.95
CA THR A 218 3.61 25.42 -1.89
C THR A 218 5.07 25.23 -2.27
N PHE A 219 5.88 26.26 -2.05
CA PHE A 219 7.31 26.32 -2.40
C PHE A 219 8.02 27.33 -1.48
N ASP A 220 9.35 27.25 -1.41
CA ASP A 220 10.16 28.17 -0.60
C ASP A 220 10.45 29.52 -1.31
N GLY A 221 11.17 30.43 -0.65
CA GLY A 221 11.49 31.75 -1.19
C GLY A 221 12.64 31.81 -2.19
N LEU A 222 13.12 30.69 -2.75
CA LEU A 222 14.27 30.70 -3.66
C LEU A 222 13.97 31.43 -4.98
N ALA A 223 14.97 32.13 -5.51
CA ALA A 223 14.83 32.91 -6.75
C ALA A 223 14.38 32.06 -7.96
N ALA A 224 14.82 30.81 -8.04
CA ALA A 224 14.38 29.85 -9.06
C ALA A 224 12.87 29.57 -8.95
N ASN A 225 12.37 29.37 -7.73
CA ASN A 225 10.96 29.12 -7.47
C ASN A 225 10.10 30.36 -7.75
N LEU A 226 10.58 31.55 -7.41
CA LEU A 226 9.93 32.82 -7.78
C LEU A 226 9.89 33.03 -9.30
N THR A 227 10.94 32.64 -10.01
CA THR A 227 10.96 32.69 -11.49
C THR A 227 9.95 31.70 -12.07
N MET A 228 9.88 30.49 -11.52
CA MET A 228 8.98 29.42 -11.95
C MET A 228 7.50 29.81 -11.87
N VAL A 229 7.07 30.41 -10.75
CA VAL A 229 5.69 30.90 -10.59
C VAL A 229 5.37 32.13 -11.45
N ASN A 230 6.34 33.02 -11.67
CA ASN A 230 6.18 34.10 -12.65
C ASN A 230 6.00 33.54 -14.06
N CYS A 231 6.75 32.50 -14.45
CA CYS A 231 6.58 31.79 -15.72
C CYS A 231 5.20 31.12 -15.85
N LEU A 232 4.58 30.73 -14.74
CA LEU A 232 3.21 30.19 -14.70
C LEU A 232 2.13 31.29 -14.66
N GLY A 233 2.52 32.56 -14.76
CA GLY A 233 1.61 33.70 -14.80
C GLY A 233 1.17 34.22 -13.42
N ALA A 234 1.74 33.73 -12.33
CA ALA A 234 1.50 34.30 -11.01
C ALA A 234 2.30 35.60 -10.87
N ASN A 235 1.64 36.69 -10.45
CA ASN A 235 2.33 37.93 -10.11
C ASN A 235 2.61 37.97 -8.60
N ILE A 236 3.83 37.60 -8.21
CA ILE A 236 4.27 37.60 -6.80
C ILE A 236 4.88 38.94 -6.39
N LYS A 237 4.95 39.92 -7.30
CA LYS A 237 5.38 41.26 -6.91
C LYS A 237 4.40 41.81 -5.87
N PHE A 238 4.90 42.03 -4.66
CA PHE A 238 4.16 42.80 -3.68
C PHE A 238 3.98 44.21 -4.24
N PRO A 239 2.77 44.77 -4.23
CA PRO A 239 2.61 46.18 -4.57
C PRO A 239 3.47 47.02 -3.61
N ASP A 240 4.12 48.06 -4.13
CA ASP A 240 4.99 48.97 -3.35
C ASP A 240 4.29 49.54 -2.12
N LYS A 241 2.94 49.53 -2.12
CA LYS A 241 2.09 49.82 -0.97
C LYS A 241 1.33 48.56 -0.59
N ARG A 242 1.45 48.13 0.67
CA ARG A 242 0.57 47.08 1.22
C ARG A 242 -0.89 47.54 1.04
N PRO A 243 -1.78 46.72 0.46
CA PRO A 243 -3.18 47.08 0.41
C PRO A 243 -3.69 47.24 1.84
N THR A 244 -4.18 48.43 2.18
CA THR A 244 -4.81 48.74 3.48
C THR A 244 -6.08 47.94 3.72
N TYR A 245 -6.63 47.33 2.66
CA TYR A 245 -7.83 46.53 2.67
C TYR A 245 -7.72 45.36 1.70
N ILE A 246 -7.88 44.13 2.20
CA ILE A 246 -8.04 42.94 1.38
C ILE A 246 -9.56 42.68 1.27
N PRO A 247 -10.19 42.88 0.10
CA PRO A 247 -11.62 42.63 -0.05
C PRO A 247 -11.91 41.15 0.22
N ARG A 248 -12.68 40.88 1.28
CA ARG A 248 -13.22 39.54 1.53
C ARG A 248 -14.12 39.19 0.34
N ARG A 249 -13.84 38.08 -0.36
CA ARG A 249 -14.78 37.58 -1.37
C ARG A 249 -16.15 37.42 -0.70
N PRO A 250 -17.25 37.91 -1.30
CA PRO A 250 -18.58 37.68 -0.76
C PRO A 250 -18.80 36.17 -0.68
N ARG A 251 -19.08 35.69 0.54
CA ARG A 251 -19.38 34.29 0.80
C ARG A 251 -20.66 33.97 0.02
N LYS A 252 -20.56 33.24 -1.10
CA LYS A 252 -21.73 32.65 -1.77
C LYS A 252 -22.27 31.56 -0.83
N ARG A 253 -23.18 31.93 0.08
CA ARG A 253 -23.90 30.96 0.92
C ARG A 253 -24.93 30.28 0.03
N THR A 254 -24.78 28.98 -0.20
CA THR A 254 -25.85 28.17 -0.79
C THR A 254 -26.99 28.02 0.23
N PRO A 255 -28.26 27.90 -0.20
CA PRO A 255 -29.42 27.85 0.71
C PRO A 255 -29.34 26.78 1.79
N GLN A 256 -28.66 25.65 1.51
CA GLN A 256 -28.45 24.55 2.46
C GLN A 256 -27.59 24.95 3.67
N GLN A 257 -26.76 25.98 3.57
CA GLN A 257 -25.87 26.41 4.64
C GLN A 257 -26.55 27.36 5.65
N ILE A 258 -27.66 27.99 5.25
CA ILE A 258 -28.46 28.89 6.10
C ILE A 258 -29.17 28.08 7.20
N VAL A 259 -29.70 26.90 6.86
CA VAL A 259 -30.41 26.03 7.82
C VAL A 259 -29.47 25.46 8.90
N ALA A 260 -28.22 25.16 8.56
CA ALA A 260 -27.24 24.64 9.51
C ALA A 260 -26.68 25.73 10.46
N ASP A 261 -26.58 26.98 10.00
CA ASP A 261 -26.11 28.09 10.84
C ASP A 261 -27.20 28.57 11.83
N HIS A 262 -28.49 28.43 11.50
CA HIS A 262 -29.59 28.72 12.44
C HIS A 262 -29.68 27.73 13.61
N ILE A 263 -29.06 26.54 13.51
CA ILE A 263 -29.11 25.50 14.55
C ILE A 263 -27.89 25.57 15.49
N LYS A 264 -26.83 26.31 15.13
CA LYS A 264 -25.58 26.35 15.92
C LYS A 264 -25.47 27.50 16.94
N TYR A 265 -26.45 28.39 17.00
CA TYR A 265 -26.53 29.43 18.02
C TYR A 265 -27.97 29.62 18.51
N ALA A 266 -28.58 28.56 19.01
CA ALA A 266 -29.54 28.75 20.09
C ALA A 266 -28.71 28.94 21.37
N PRO A 267 -28.68 30.12 22.01
CA PRO A 267 -28.06 30.24 23.32
C PRO A 267 -28.73 29.23 24.25
N MET A 268 -27.93 28.39 24.91
CA MET A 268 -28.41 27.60 26.05
C MET A 268 -29.08 28.58 27.01
N LYS A 269 -30.41 28.48 27.18
CA LYS A 269 -31.08 29.13 28.30
C LYS A 269 -30.56 28.46 29.58
N THR A 270 -29.63 29.13 30.26
CA THR A 270 -29.25 28.80 31.63
C THR A 270 -30.31 29.37 32.58
N THR A 271 -31.50 28.78 32.59
CA THR A 271 -32.50 29.02 33.65
C THR A 271 -33.14 27.69 34.01
N PHE A 272 -32.66 27.12 35.12
CA PHE A 272 -33.32 26.01 35.81
C PHE A 272 -34.43 26.62 36.67
N SER A 273 -35.69 26.40 36.30
CA SER A 273 -36.84 26.79 37.12
C SER A 273 -37.21 25.64 38.06
N HIS A 274 -37.18 25.90 39.37
CA HIS A 274 -37.66 24.96 40.38
C HIS A 274 -39.20 24.97 40.40
N PRO A 275 -39.91 23.83 40.56
CA PRO A 275 -41.31 23.69 40.12
C PRO A 275 -42.39 24.34 41.00
N LYS A 276 -42.11 25.39 41.79
CA LYS A 276 -43.10 25.92 42.76
C LYS A 276 -43.24 27.43 42.94
N THR A 277 -42.53 28.29 42.23
CA THR A 277 -42.78 29.75 42.31
C THR A 277 -42.51 30.40 40.96
N ASN A 278 -43.59 30.83 40.29
CA ASN A 278 -43.54 31.58 39.03
C ASN A 278 -43.31 33.06 39.33
N GLU A 279 -42.06 33.49 39.46
CA GLU A 279 -41.71 34.90 39.31
C GLU A 279 -40.41 35.02 38.49
N ASP A 280 -40.51 35.69 37.34
CA ASP A 280 -39.39 36.07 36.49
C ASP A 280 -38.75 37.34 37.08
N ASN A 281 -37.52 37.23 37.60
CA ASN A 281 -36.71 38.40 37.88
C ASN A 281 -36.02 38.86 36.59
N THR A 282 -36.23 40.13 36.27
CA THR A 282 -35.68 40.86 35.11
C THR A 282 -34.16 40.98 35.15
#